data_AF-A0A2G8HQJ3-F1
#
_entry.id   AF-A0A2G8HQJ3-F1
#
_cell.length_a   1.000
_cell.length_b   1.000
_cell.length_c   1.000
_cell.angle_alpha   90.00
_cell.angle_beta   90.00
_cell.angle_gamma   90.00
#
_symmetry.space_group_name_H-M   'P 1'
#
loop_
_entity.id
_entity.type
_entity.pdbx_description
1 polymer ?
#
loop_
_entity_poly.entity_id
_entity_poly.type
_entity_poly.pdbx_seq_one_letter_code
_entity_poly.pdbx_strand_id
1 'polypeptide(L)'
;MNKLICSILIYSIANLSVLSCGVNEVEIFESNSQESIGNSVISMNEFFRITSIAEELFVEKAKAHQIDLSLDTYWDKPIVNAHTLVLGSSVTISIYGGLVNLTSLSSRGFAVALCHELGHALGGAPYFGDFNNTVEGGADYYSSNDCLKELLPALQLPTLQNVSEEVSMICSQDKDRDTCEGVLTGGLDLMNVLSSLLSNESIALSYKTPDLSVSESTLRSYPSYQCRVDTLLRGYFNISKPACWFNKNDLSNERDNSGVISI
;
A
#
# COMPACT_ATOMS: atom_id res chain seq x y z
N MET A 1 -26.09 -7.82 -30.56
CA MET A 1 -26.45 -9.24 -30.39
C MET A 1 -25.17 -10.00 -30.06
N ASN A 2 -24.95 -10.30 -28.77
CA ASN A 2 -24.28 -11.48 -28.23
C ASN A 2 -24.10 -11.24 -26.73
N LYS A 3 -24.99 -11.88 -25.96
CA LYS A 3 -24.95 -11.96 -24.51
C LYS A 3 -23.93 -13.04 -24.15
N LEU A 4 -22.95 -12.74 -23.29
CA LEU A 4 -22.19 -13.79 -22.62
C LEU A 4 -23.00 -14.28 -21.40
N ILE A 5 -23.19 -15.59 -21.36
CA ILE A 5 -24.00 -16.33 -20.39
C ILE A 5 -23.08 -16.73 -19.23
N CYS A 6 -23.46 -16.36 -18.00
CA CYS A 6 -22.83 -16.86 -16.77
C CYS A 6 -23.53 -18.18 -16.39
N SER A 7 -22.85 -19.30 -16.58
CA SER A 7 -23.38 -20.62 -16.21
C SER A 7 -23.10 -20.92 -14.74
N ILE A 8 -24.18 -21.19 -14.00
CA ILE A 8 -24.21 -21.54 -12.58
C ILE A 8 -24.02 -23.06 -12.43
N LEU A 9 -23.05 -23.48 -11.62
CA LEU A 9 -22.99 -24.85 -11.08
C LEU A 9 -23.33 -24.79 -9.59
N ILE A 10 -24.55 -25.20 -9.27
CA ILE A 10 -25.09 -25.31 -7.91
C ILE A 10 -24.58 -26.61 -7.29
N TYR A 11 -23.89 -26.51 -6.15
CA TYR A 11 -24.02 -27.48 -5.07
C TYR A 11 -24.38 -26.71 -3.79
N SER A 12 -25.58 -27.01 -3.28
CA SER A 12 -26.11 -26.66 -1.94
C SER A 12 -25.04 -26.94 -0.86
N ILE A 13 -24.81 -26.13 0.17
CA ILE A 13 -25.73 -25.79 1.27
C ILE A 13 -25.33 -24.44 1.93
N ALA A 14 -26.35 -23.65 2.30
CA ALA A 14 -26.37 -22.54 3.28
C ALA A 14 -25.79 -21.14 2.91
N ASN A 15 -26.70 -20.34 2.35
CA ASN A 15 -26.86 -18.87 2.42
C ASN A 15 -25.95 -18.04 3.36
N LEU A 16 -25.11 -17.19 2.77
CA LEU A 16 -25.20 -15.73 2.90
C LEU A 16 -24.63 -15.10 1.62
N SER A 17 -25.49 -14.54 0.76
CA SER A 17 -25.05 -13.80 -0.43
C SER A 17 -24.62 -12.39 -0.01
N VAL A 18 -23.34 -12.24 0.29
CA VAL A 18 -22.68 -10.93 0.30
C VAL A 18 -22.41 -10.58 -1.17
N LEU A 19 -22.99 -9.50 -1.67
CA LEU A 19 -22.50 -8.86 -2.89
C LEU A 19 -21.09 -8.37 -2.59
N SER A 20 -20.07 -9.13 -2.97
CA SER A 20 -18.69 -8.66 -2.93
C SER A 20 -18.43 -7.85 -4.20
N CYS A 21 -18.39 -6.53 -4.07
CA CYS A 21 -17.85 -5.69 -5.11
C CYS A 21 -16.32 -5.90 -5.20
N GLY A 22 -15.83 -6.25 -6.39
CA GLY A 22 -14.44 -6.05 -6.81
C GLY A 22 -13.33 -6.62 -5.93
N VAL A 23 -13.34 -7.92 -5.63
CA VAL A 23 -12.31 -8.61 -4.82
C VAL A 23 -11.14 -9.16 -5.66
N ASN A 24 -10.93 -8.66 -6.88
CA ASN A 24 -9.98 -9.29 -7.82
C ASN A 24 -8.53 -8.78 -7.77
N GLU A 25 -8.18 -7.90 -6.83
CA GLU A 25 -6.79 -7.47 -6.63
C GLU A 25 -6.35 -7.58 -5.17
N VAL A 26 -6.91 -8.55 -4.46
CA VAL A 26 -6.40 -8.93 -3.15
C VAL A 26 -5.25 -9.91 -3.34
N GLU A 27 -4.04 -9.54 -2.92
CA GLU A 27 -2.91 -10.47 -2.78
C GLU A 27 -3.19 -11.39 -1.57
N ILE A 28 -4.19 -12.28 -1.68
CA ILE A 28 -4.43 -13.32 -0.67
C ILE A 28 -3.46 -14.46 -0.95
N PHE A 29 -2.41 -14.54 -0.15
CA PHE A 29 -1.62 -15.75 -0.02
C PHE A 29 -2.00 -16.48 1.26
N GLU A 30 -2.76 -17.56 1.10
CA GLU A 30 -2.80 -18.64 2.09
C GLU A 30 -1.59 -19.55 1.82
N SER A 31 -0.55 -19.44 2.65
CA SER A 31 0.58 -20.37 2.58
C SER A 31 0.11 -21.78 2.94
N ASN A 32 0.09 -22.70 1.98
CA ASN A 32 -0.26 -24.11 2.20
C ASN A 32 0.89 -24.95 2.79
N SER A 33 1.91 -24.33 3.37
CA SER A 33 3.00 -25.02 4.05
C SER A 33 3.45 -24.24 5.27
N GLN A 34 3.64 -24.96 6.39
CA GLN A 34 4.31 -24.49 7.61
C GLN A 34 5.82 -24.25 7.40
N GLU A 35 6.23 -23.67 6.27
CA GLU A 35 7.61 -23.25 6.07
C GLU A 35 7.67 -21.73 6.23
N SER A 36 8.21 -21.29 7.36
CA SER A 36 8.55 -19.89 7.61
C SER A 36 9.54 -19.42 6.54
N ILE A 37 9.10 -18.61 5.58
CA ILE A 37 9.94 -18.12 4.49
C ILE A 37 10.93 -17.03 4.99
N GLY A 38 10.77 -16.55 6.21
CA GLY A 38 11.77 -15.72 6.89
C GLY A 38 11.64 -15.83 8.41
N ASN A 39 12.75 -15.61 9.13
CA ASN A 39 12.66 -15.35 10.57
C ASN A 39 11.93 -14.02 10.74
N SER A 40 10.72 -14.05 11.30
CA SER A 40 9.94 -12.83 11.58
C SER A 40 10.78 -11.81 12.33
N VAL A 41 10.86 -10.60 11.78
CA VAL A 41 11.59 -9.47 12.37
C VAL A 41 10.71 -8.74 13.40
N ILE A 42 9.38 -8.77 13.22
CA ILE A 42 8.42 -8.05 14.05
C ILE A 42 7.76 -9.01 15.05
N SER A 43 7.99 -8.75 16.34
CA SER A 43 7.30 -9.48 17.41
C SER A 43 5.82 -9.10 17.49
N MET A 44 4.99 -9.95 18.09
CA MET A 44 3.57 -9.65 18.33
C MET A 44 3.37 -8.32 19.08
N ASN A 45 4.19 -8.05 20.10
CA ASN A 45 4.11 -6.80 20.86
C ASN A 45 4.45 -5.59 19.98
N GLU A 46 5.42 -5.72 19.10
CA GLU A 46 5.82 -4.66 18.17
C GLU A 46 4.74 -4.43 17.10
N PHE A 47 4.12 -5.49 16.59
CA PHE A 47 2.98 -5.41 15.68
C PHE A 47 1.85 -4.57 16.28
N PHE A 48 1.36 -4.96 17.48
CA PHE A 48 0.27 -4.23 18.14
C PHE A 48 0.66 -2.81 18.55
N ARG A 49 1.93 -2.57 18.92
CA ARG A 49 2.42 -1.22 19.21
C ARG A 49 2.36 -0.33 17.96
N ILE A 50 2.87 -0.82 16.83
CA ILE A 50 2.88 -0.07 15.56
C ILE A 50 1.45 0.20 15.09
N THR A 51 0.58 -0.82 15.08
CA THR A 51 -0.80 -0.65 14.61
C THR A 51 -1.62 0.25 15.51
N SER A 52 -1.43 0.21 16.83
CA SER A 52 -2.11 1.14 17.75
C SER A 52 -1.73 2.60 17.49
N ILE A 53 -0.44 2.89 17.27
CA ILE A 53 0.03 4.25 16.94
C ILE A 53 -0.49 4.68 15.56
N ALA A 54 -0.48 3.77 14.59
CA ALA A 54 -1.04 4.03 13.26
C ALA A 54 -2.54 4.33 13.33
N GLU A 55 -3.32 3.55 14.07
CA GLU A 55 -4.76 3.77 14.24
C GLU A 55 -5.08 5.15 14.80
N GLU A 56 -4.38 5.57 15.87
CA GLU A 56 -4.55 6.91 16.45
C GLU A 56 -4.32 8.00 15.39
N LEU A 57 -3.22 7.90 14.62
CA LEU A 57 -2.90 8.84 13.55
C LEU A 57 -3.95 8.82 12.43
N PHE A 58 -4.37 7.63 12.01
CA PHE A 58 -5.24 7.43 10.85
C PHE A 58 -6.64 7.92 11.14
N VAL A 59 -7.16 7.65 12.34
CA VAL A 59 -8.46 8.16 12.82
C VAL A 59 -8.46 9.69 12.87
N GLU A 60 -7.38 10.31 13.38
CA GLU A 60 -7.29 11.77 13.40
C GLU A 60 -7.24 12.39 11.99
N LYS A 61 -6.47 11.78 11.07
CA LYS A 61 -6.46 12.20 9.65
C LYS A 61 -7.84 12.04 8.99
N ALA A 62 -8.49 10.89 9.19
CA ALA A 62 -9.80 10.59 8.60
C ALA A 62 -10.90 11.56 9.07
N LYS A 63 -10.86 12.00 10.34
CA LYS A 63 -11.80 13.00 10.87
C LYS A 63 -11.79 14.31 10.09
N ALA A 64 -10.63 14.77 9.62
CA ALA A 64 -10.51 15.99 8.81
C ALA A 64 -11.27 15.88 7.47
N HIS A 65 -11.53 14.65 7.01
CA HIS A 65 -12.23 14.33 5.78
C HIS A 65 -13.68 13.83 6.01
N GLN A 66 -14.18 13.89 7.25
CA GLN A 66 -15.50 13.34 7.63
C GLN A 66 -15.63 11.84 7.33
N ILE A 67 -14.52 11.12 7.43
CA ILE A 67 -14.45 9.67 7.26
C ILE A 67 -14.44 9.01 8.65
N ASP A 68 -15.28 7.99 8.82
CA ASP A 68 -15.28 7.07 9.96
C ASP A 68 -14.35 5.90 9.63
N LEU A 69 -13.14 5.91 10.20
CA LEU A 69 -12.09 4.94 9.90
C LEU A 69 -11.85 3.99 11.08
N SER A 70 -11.76 2.69 10.80
CA SER A 70 -11.26 1.67 11.74
C SER A 70 -10.04 0.93 11.21
N LEU A 71 -9.14 0.52 12.11
CA LEU A 71 -8.00 -0.35 11.79
C LEU A 71 -8.19 -1.72 12.45
N ASP A 72 -8.61 -2.70 11.67
CA ASP A 72 -8.85 -4.07 12.14
C ASP A 72 -7.56 -4.89 12.01
N THR A 73 -7.09 -5.47 13.12
CA THR A 73 -5.84 -6.24 13.15
C THR A 73 -6.08 -7.71 13.49
N TYR A 74 -5.40 -8.60 12.76
CA TYR A 74 -5.61 -10.04 12.80
C TYR A 74 -4.29 -10.80 12.92
N TRP A 75 -3.63 -10.70 14.09
CA TRP A 75 -2.31 -11.32 14.34
C TRP A 75 -2.26 -12.83 14.05
N ASP A 76 -3.28 -13.59 14.47
CA ASP A 76 -3.30 -15.05 14.34
C ASP A 76 -3.65 -15.55 12.93
N LYS A 77 -3.90 -14.64 11.97
CA LYS A 77 -4.22 -15.01 10.58
C LYS A 77 -2.94 -15.06 9.75
N PRO A 78 -2.54 -16.26 9.24
CA PRO A 78 -1.32 -16.44 8.45
C PRO A 78 -1.51 -15.99 6.99
N ILE A 79 -2.19 -14.87 6.77
CA ILE A 79 -2.48 -14.31 5.45
C ILE A 79 -1.47 -13.19 5.20
N VAL A 80 -0.67 -13.29 4.15
CA VAL A 80 0.28 -12.23 3.75
C VAL A 80 -0.49 -11.18 2.97
N ASN A 81 -1.16 -10.27 3.69
CA ASN A 81 -2.04 -9.30 3.06
C ASN A 81 -2.34 -8.09 3.98
N ALA A 82 -2.75 -7.00 3.35
CA ALA A 82 -3.43 -5.85 3.95
C ALA A 82 -4.44 -5.34 2.90
N HIS A 83 -5.56 -4.76 3.34
CA HIS A 83 -6.46 -4.14 2.39
C HIS A 83 -7.31 -3.05 3.02
N THR A 84 -7.85 -2.19 2.16
CA THR A 84 -8.75 -1.10 2.51
C THR A 84 -10.09 -1.28 1.85
N LEU A 85 -11.15 -1.19 2.65
CA LEU A 85 -12.53 -1.19 2.19
C LEU A 85 -13.13 0.20 2.44
N VAL A 86 -13.50 0.90 1.36
CA VAL A 86 -14.21 2.18 1.40
C VAL A 86 -15.67 1.98 1.05
N LEU A 87 -16.58 2.33 1.95
CA LEU A 87 -18.02 2.26 1.78
C LEU A 87 -18.66 3.59 2.19
N GLY A 88 -18.82 4.49 1.21
CA GLY A 88 -19.30 5.84 1.47
C GLY A 88 -18.33 6.61 2.36
N SER A 89 -18.77 7.01 3.56
CA SER A 89 -17.93 7.68 4.56
C SER A 89 -17.29 6.71 5.57
N SER A 90 -17.52 5.41 5.46
CA SER A 90 -16.94 4.40 6.35
C SER A 90 -15.77 3.71 5.68
N VAL A 91 -14.63 3.62 6.38
CA VAL A 91 -13.39 3.02 5.90
C VAL A 91 -12.92 1.99 6.91
N THR A 92 -12.62 0.79 6.44
CA THR A 92 -11.98 -0.25 7.25
C THR A 92 -10.67 -0.65 6.60
N ILE A 93 -9.58 -0.52 7.34
CA ILE A 93 -8.28 -1.06 6.96
C ILE A 93 -8.08 -2.36 7.73
N SER A 94 -7.83 -3.46 7.03
CA SER A 94 -7.59 -4.77 7.63
C SER A 94 -6.15 -5.21 7.45
N ILE A 95 -5.48 -5.54 8.56
CA ILE A 95 -4.08 -5.95 8.59
C ILE A 95 -3.95 -7.37 9.16
N TYR A 96 -3.33 -8.27 8.40
CA TYR A 96 -3.16 -9.66 8.79
C TYR A 96 -1.74 -9.94 9.28
N GLY A 97 -1.62 -10.77 10.33
CA GLY A 97 -0.32 -11.09 10.94
C GLY A 97 0.64 -11.77 9.98
N GLY A 98 0.13 -12.56 9.01
CA GLY A 98 0.91 -13.18 7.94
C GLY A 98 1.85 -12.21 7.21
N LEU A 99 1.42 -10.95 7.02
CA LEU A 99 2.21 -9.92 6.34
C LEU A 99 3.55 -9.67 7.02
N VAL A 100 3.62 -9.79 8.35
CA VAL A 100 4.84 -9.53 9.13
C VAL A 100 5.46 -10.79 9.71
N ASN A 101 4.67 -11.82 10.02
CA ASN A 101 5.13 -13.01 10.74
C ASN A 101 5.60 -14.15 9.81
N LEU A 102 5.22 -14.12 8.53
CA LEU A 102 5.70 -15.06 7.50
C LEU A 102 6.73 -14.43 6.55
N THR A 103 7.10 -13.17 6.78
CA THR A 103 8.01 -12.41 5.93
C THR A 103 9.19 -11.88 6.74
N SER A 104 10.19 -11.33 6.05
CA SER A 104 11.30 -10.61 6.69
C SER A 104 11.06 -9.09 6.78
N LEU A 105 9.80 -8.65 6.69
CA LEU A 105 9.45 -7.23 6.64
C LEU A 105 9.85 -6.50 7.93
N SER A 106 10.57 -5.39 7.80
CA SER A 106 10.98 -4.55 8.93
C SER A 106 9.83 -3.67 9.43
N SER A 107 9.94 -3.10 10.64
CA SER A 107 8.96 -2.13 11.16
C SER A 107 8.76 -0.92 10.24
N ARG A 108 9.79 -0.52 9.48
CA ARG A 108 9.68 0.59 8.51
C ARG A 108 8.93 0.15 7.26
N GLY A 109 9.24 -1.04 6.73
CA GLY A 109 8.48 -1.62 5.61
C GLY A 109 7.01 -1.85 5.97
N PHE A 110 6.74 -2.30 7.20
CA PHE A 110 5.37 -2.44 7.70
C PHE A 110 4.65 -1.09 7.82
N ALA A 111 5.33 -0.03 8.26
CA ALA A 111 4.77 1.32 8.25
C ALA A 111 4.42 1.79 6.82
N VAL A 112 5.23 1.43 5.81
CA VAL A 112 4.91 1.73 4.40
C VAL A 112 3.62 1.03 3.98
N ALA A 113 3.45 -0.25 4.31
CA ALA A 113 2.23 -1.00 4.00
C ALA A 113 0.99 -0.38 4.66
N LEU A 114 1.07 -0.03 5.95
CA LEU A 114 -0.03 0.66 6.66
C LEU A 114 -0.41 2.00 6.01
N CYS A 115 0.60 2.80 5.67
CA CYS A 115 0.37 4.09 5.03
C CYS A 115 -0.10 3.99 3.58
N HIS A 116 0.23 2.90 2.88
CA HIS A 116 -0.32 2.57 1.56
C HIS A 116 -1.83 2.32 1.67
N GLU A 117 -2.27 1.51 2.63
CA GLU A 117 -3.69 1.27 2.88
C GLU A 117 -4.45 2.57 3.18
N LEU A 118 -3.92 3.42 4.08
CA LEU A 118 -4.50 4.74 4.30
C LEU A 118 -4.54 5.57 3.01
N GLY A 119 -3.56 5.40 2.13
CA GLY A 119 -3.48 6.04 0.83
C GLY A 119 -4.62 5.66 -0.11
N HIS A 120 -5.16 4.43 -0.05
CA HIS A 120 -6.38 4.11 -0.79
C HIS A 120 -7.55 4.99 -0.36
N ALA A 121 -7.71 5.23 0.93
CA ALA A 121 -8.80 6.02 1.47
C ALA A 121 -8.63 7.55 1.27
N LEU A 122 -7.41 8.06 1.45
CA LEU A 122 -7.15 9.51 1.55
C LEU A 122 -6.27 10.09 0.42
N GLY A 123 -5.69 9.25 -0.43
CA GLY A 123 -4.73 9.67 -1.46
C GLY A 123 -5.32 10.49 -2.61
N GLY A 124 -6.64 10.45 -2.77
CA GLY A 124 -7.37 11.20 -3.79
C GLY A 124 -7.24 10.63 -5.19
N ALA A 125 -7.62 11.43 -6.19
CA ALA A 125 -7.54 10.98 -7.57
C ALA A 125 -6.08 10.69 -8.00
N PRO A 126 -5.85 9.68 -8.86
CA PRO A 126 -6.86 9.00 -9.67
C PRO A 126 -7.44 7.75 -8.95
N TYR A 127 -8.75 7.49 -9.13
CA TYR A 127 -9.48 6.42 -8.41
C TYR A 127 -9.75 5.12 -9.20
N PHE A 128 -9.66 3.95 -8.58
CA PHE A 128 -10.13 2.69 -9.16
C PHE A 128 -11.48 2.23 -8.58
N GLY A 129 -12.21 1.46 -9.39
CA GLY A 129 -13.52 0.93 -9.03
C GLY A 129 -14.62 1.98 -8.84
N ASP A 130 -15.71 1.55 -8.22
CA ASP A 130 -16.89 2.37 -7.94
C ASP A 130 -16.84 3.04 -6.55
N PHE A 131 -15.83 2.73 -5.73
CA PHE A 131 -15.73 3.14 -4.33
C PHE A 131 -14.73 4.27 -4.08
N ASN A 132 -14.31 4.98 -5.13
CA ASN A 132 -13.34 6.07 -5.03
C ASN A 132 -12.05 5.71 -4.25
N ASN A 133 -11.59 4.46 -4.37
CA ASN A 133 -10.28 4.08 -3.83
C ASN A 133 -9.19 4.69 -4.70
N THR A 134 -8.22 5.35 -4.09
CA THR A 134 -7.02 5.82 -4.81
C THR A 134 -6.30 4.63 -5.44
N VAL A 135 -5.87 4.73 -6.70
CA VAL A 135 -5.11 3.63 -7.38
C VAL A 135 -3.82 3.31 -6.64
N GLU A 136 -3.30 2.09 -6.85
CA GLU A 136 -2.05 1.57 -6.29
C GLU A 136 -0.89 2.59 -6.25
N GLY A 137 -0.54 3.16 -7.41
CA GLY A 137 0.52 4.17 -7.47
C GLY A 137 0.18 5.47 -6.73
N GLY A 138 -1.10 5.84 -6.64
CA GLY A 138 -1.55 6.98 -5.85
C GLY A 138 -1.45 6.73 -4.35
N ALA A 139 -1.76 5.52 -3.90
CA ALA A 139 -1.61 5.08 -2.52
C ALA A 139 -0.14 5.06 -2.09
N ASP A 140 0.77 4.53 -2.91
CA ASP A 140 2.23 4.61 -2.70
C ASP A 140 2.73 6.06 -2.66
N TYR A 141 2.19 6.92 -3.53
CA TYR A 141 2.57 8.33 -3.54
C TYR A 141 2.13 9.01 -2.23
N TYR A 142 0.88 8.81 -1.81
CA TYR A 142 0.34 9.37 -0.57
C TYR A 142 1.11 8.87 0.66
N SER A 143 1.44 7.58 0.71
CA SER A 143 2.10 6.96 1.86
C SER A 143 3.40 7.69 2.22
N SER A 144 4.24 7.97 1.22
CA SER A 144 5.52 8.66 1.37
C SER A 144 5.40 10.20 1.40
N ASN A 145 4.39 10.76 0.75
CA ASN A 145 4.19 12.21 0.69
C ASN A 145 3.66 12.80 1.99
N ASP A 146 2.80 12.06 2.69
CA ASP A 146 2.03 12.55 3.83
C ASP A 146 2.15 11.61 5.05
N CYS A 147 1.56 10.42 4.98
CA CYS A 147 1.38 9.53 6.14
C CYS A 147 2.70 9.17 6.85
N LEU A 148 3.73 8.74 6.12
CA LEU A 148 4.98 8.26 6.72
C LEU A 148 5.79 9.38 7.39
N LYS A 149 5.60 10.63 6.99
CA LYS A 149 6.28 11.78 7.59
C LYS A 149 5.80 12.05 9.02
N GLU A 150 4.60 11.59 9.35
CA GLU A 150 4.04 11.67 10.71
C GLU A 150 4.17 10.35 11.46
N LEU A 151 3.93 9.23 10.79
CA LEU A 151 3.96 7.91 11.42
C LEU A 151 5.37 7.53 11.89
N LEU A 152 6.40 7.69 11.04
CA LEU A 152 7.75 7.23 11.39
C LEU A 152 8.33 7.93 12.64
N PRO A 153 8.23 9.27 12.78
CA PRO A 153 8.61 9.93 14.03
C PRO A 153 7.80 9.46 15.25
N ALA A 154 6.48 9.25 15.10
CA ALA A 154 5.61 8.79 16.19
C ALA A 154 5.98 7.38 16.69
N LEU A 155 6.42 6.50 15.79
CA LEU A 155 6.82 5.14 16.13
C LEU A 155 8.09 5.05 16.97
N GLN A 156 8.92 6.11 17.02
CA GLN A 156 10.18 6.16 17.80
C GLN A 156 11.07 4.94 17.54
N LEU A 157 11.18 4.52 16.27
CA LEU A 157 11.98 3.38 15.89
C LEU A 157 13.48 3.65 16.12
N PRO A 158 14.30 2.62 16.41
CA PRO A 158 15.74 2.80 16.51
C PRO A 158 16.32 3.44 15.26
N THR A 159 17.28 4.36 15.43
CA THR A 159 18.03 4.98 14.34
C THR A 159 18.68 3.92 13.47
N LEU A 160 18.54 4.07 12.15
CA LEU A 160 19.15 3.15 11.19
C LEU A 160 20.68 3.19 11.33
N GLN A 161 21.29 2.04 11.57
CA GLN A 161 22.75 1.94 11.70
C GLN A 161 23.43 1.71 10.34
N ASN A 162 22.75 1.03 9.41
CA ASN A 162 23.29 0.60 8.12
C ASN A 162 22.38 1.05 6.97
N VAL A 163 22.33 2.36 6.74
CA VAL A 163 21.62 2.93 5.58
C VAL A 163 22.46 2.68 4.32
N SER A 164 21.81 2.27 3.22
CA SER A 164 22.52 2.08 1.95
C SER A 164 23.15 3.40 1.49
N GLU A 165 24.31 3.33 0.82
CA GLU A 165 25.00 4.52 0.30
C GLU A 165 24.07 5.37 -0.59
N GLU A 166 23.23 4.69 -1.37
CA GLU A 166 22.20 5.32 -2.19
C GLU A 166 21.22 6.17 -1.37
N VAL A 167 20.57 5.58 -0.36
CA VAL A 167 19.57 6.30 0.45
C VAL A 167 20.25 7.42 1.24
N SER A 168 21.43 7.15 1.79
CA SER A 168 22.25 8.15 2.51
C SER A 168 22.58 9.36 1.62
N MET A 169 22.94 9.14 0.35
CA MET A 169 23.21 10.23 -0.60
C MET A 169 21.94 11.02 -0.94
N ILE A 170 20.83 10.34 -1.23
CA ILE A 170 19.54 10.99 -1.55
C ILE A 170 19.09 11.88 -0.39
N CYS A 171 19.20 11.39 0.84
CA CYS A 171 18.74 12.07 2.05
C CYS A 171 19.77 13.05 2.64
N SER A 172 20.97 13.16 2.05
CA SER A 172 22.08 13.93 2.64
C SER A 172 21.79 15.42 2.83
N GLN A 173 20.90 16.00 2.02
CA GLN A 173 20.49 17.40 2.07
C GLN A 173 19.07 17.59 2.62
N ASP A 174 18.40 16.51 3.02
CA ASP A 174 17.07 16.62 3.60
C ASP A 174 17.15 17.21 5.02
N LYS A 175 16.22 18.09 5.36
CA LYS A 175 16.14 18.71 6.69
C LYS A 175 15.74 17.70 7.76
N ASP A 176 14.95 16.71 7.37
CA ASP A 176 14.53 15.58 8.19
C ASP A 176 15.13 14.29 7.65
N ARG A 177 16.46 14.20 7.78
CA ARG A 177 17.25 13.09 7.29
C ARG A 177 16.78 11.73 7.84
N ASP A 178 16.44 11.65 9.12
CA ASP A 178 16.01 10.40 9.76
C ASP A 178 14.69 9.90 9.16
N THR A 179 13.72 10.80 8.94
CA THR A 179 12.47 10.44 8.25
C THR A 179 12.74 10.08 6.79
N CYS A 180 13.57 10.84 6.07
CA CYS A 180 13.95 10.51 4.68
C CYS A 180 14.53 9.09 4.56
N GLU A 181 15.54 8.79 5.37
CA GLU A 181 16.20 7.48 5.36
C GLU A 181 15.22 6.39 5.81
N GLY A 182 14.33 6.69 6.76
CA GLY A 182 13.27 5.80 7.21
C GLY A 182 12.25 5.44 6.13
N VAL A 183 11.74 6.44 5.40
CA VAL A 183 10.78 6.26 4.30
C VAL A 183 11.41 5.43 3.18
N LEU A 184 12.60 5.84 2.72
CA LEU A 184 13.23 5.20 1.57
C LEU A 184 13.75 3.80 1.89
N THR A 185 14.27 3.57 3.10
CA THR A 185 14.67 2.22 3.52
C THR A 185 13.45 1.31 3.68
N GLY A 186 12.36 1.80 4.30
CA GLY A 186 11.12 1.04 4.43
C GLY A 186 10.47 0.71 3.09
N GLY A 187 10.53 1.65 2.14
CA GLY A 187 10.02 1.45 0.78
C GLY A 187 10.75 0.34 0.04
N LEU A 188 12.09 0.36 0.04
CA LEU A 188 12.88 -0.73 -0.53
C LEU A 188 12.63 -2.06 0.18
N ASP A 189 12.54 -2.07 1.50
CA ASP A 189 12.30 -3.28 2.29
C ASP A 189 10.96 -3.95 1.89
N LEU A 190 9.86 -3.20 1.89
CA LEU A 190 8.55 -3.71 1.48
C LEU A 190 8.56 -4.24 0.04
N MET A 191 9.08 -3.44 -0.91
CA MET A 191 9.06 -3.84 -2.33
C MET A 191 9.98 -5.04 -2.61
N ASN A 192 11.11 -5.16 -1.91
CA ASN A 192 11.96 -6.34 -2.02
C ASN A 192 11.24 -7.58 -1.47
N VAL A 193 10.60 -7.50 -0.30
CA VAL A 193 9.81 -8.60 0.26
C VAL A 193 8.71 -9.04 -0.71
N LEU A 194 7.87 -8.11 -1.17
CA LEU A 194 6.78 -8.40 -2.11
C LEU A 194 7.31 -8.99 -3.43
N SER A 195 8.35 -8.39 -4.03
CA SER A 195 8.95 -8.94 -5.26
C SER A 195 9.48 -10.36 -5.06
N SER A 196 10.11 -10.66 -3.93
CA SER A 196 10.65 -11.99 -3.65
C SER A 196 9.59 -13.06 -3.42
N LEU A 197 8.43 -12.68 -2.88
CA LEU A 197 7.33 -13.59 -2.60
C LEU A 197 6.44 -13.84 -3.82
N LEU A 198 6.30 -12.81 -4.66
CA LEU A 198 5.23 -12.75 -5.66
C LEU A 198 5.74 -12.80 -7.11
N SER A 199 7.04 -12.61 -7.31
CA SER A 199 7.65 -12.73 -8.63
C SER A 199 8.67 -13.86 -8.67
N ASN A 200 8.71 -14.58 -9.79
CA ASN A 200 9.72 -15.60 -10.05
C ASN A 200 11.11 -14.99 -10.41
N GLU A 201 11.27 -13.68 -10.23
CA GLU A 201 12.48 -12.94 -10.61
C GLU A 201 13.03 -12.15 -9.42
N SER A 202 14.31 -12.36 -9.11
CA SER A 202 15.02 -11.52 -8.15
C SER A 202 15.33 -10.17 -8.79
N ILE A 203 14.42 -9.21 -8.69
CA ILE A 203 14.62 -7.85 -9.19
C ILE A 203 15.46 -7.07 -8.19
N ALA A 204 16.63 -6.59 -8.62
CA ALA A 204 17.45 -5.69 -7.81
C ALA A 204 16.85 -4.26 -7.87
N LEU A 205 15.94 -3.96 -6.94
CA LEU A 205 15.29 -2.66 -6.83
C LEU A 205 16.26 -1.59 -6.34
N SER A 206 16.21 -0.39 -6.93
CA SER A 206 17.09 0.73 -6.57
C SER A 206 16.49 2.09 -6.97
N TYR A 207 16.71 3.11 -6.15
CA TYR A 207 16.36 4.51 -6.44
C TYR A 207 17.21 5.16 -7.55
N LYS A 208 18.36 4.57 -7.91
CA LYS A 208 19.28 5.00 -8.95
C LYS A 208 18.93 4.44 -10.32
N THR A 209 18.07 3.41 -10.38
CA THR A 209 17.65 2.75 -11.62
C THR A 209 16.14 2.88 -11.82
N PRO A 210 15.63 4.09 -12.11
CA PRO A 210 14.21 4.31 -12.25
C PRO A 210 13.63 3.55 -13.44
N ASP A 211 12.37 3.15 -13.31
CA ASP A 211 11.55 2.61 -14.39
C ASP A 211 11.23 3.73 -15.39
N LEU A 212 11.80 3.61 -16.59
CA LEU A 212 11.64 4.58 -17.68
C LEU A 212 10.44 4.27 -18.59
N SER A 213 9.65 3.24 -18.27
CA SER A 213 8.42 2.97 -19.01
C SER A 213 7.46 4.14 -18.91
N VAL A 214 6.64 4.29 -19.94
CA VAL A 214 5.60 5.32 -20.02
C VAL A 214 4.29 4.60 -20.26
N SER A 215 3.39 4.69 -19.30
CA SER A 215 2.07 4.09 -19.43
C SER A 215 1.20 4.92 -20.38
N GLU A 216 0.53 4.26 -21.34
CA GLU A 216 -0.37 4.91 -22.29
C GLU A 216 -1.62 5.50 -21.62
N SER A 217 -2.05 4.92 -20.49
CA SER A 217 -3.12 5.41 -19.62
C SER A 217 -2.69 5.29 -18.16
N THR A 218 -3.31 6.02 -17.25
CA THR A 218 -3.04 5.84 -15.82
C THR A 218 -3.38 4.39 -15.41
N LEU A 219 -2.40 3.68 -14.85
CA LEU A 219 -2.60 2.31 -14.39
C LEU A 219 -3.56 2.31 -13.19
N ARG A 220 -4.57 1.43 -13.27
CA ARG A 220 -5.53 1.19 -12.18
C ARG A 220 -5.17 -0.04 -11.35
N SER A 221 -4.34 -0.91 -11.91
CA SER A 221 -3.76 -2.10 -11.28
C SER A 221 -2.36 -1.81 -10.74
N TYR A 222 -1.72 -2.83 -10.17
CA TYR A 222 -0.34 -2.76 -9.66
C TYR A 222 0.70 -2.34 -10.73
N PRO A 223 1.47 -1.27 -10.49
CA PRO A 223 2.68 -0.96 -11.25
C PRO A 223 3.80 -1.99 -11.00
N SER A 224 4.87 -1.95 -11.80
CA SER A 224 6.08 -2.72 -11.51
C SER A 224 6.65 -2.36 -10.13
N TYR A 225 7.32 -3.30 -9.45
CA TYR A 225 7.94 -3.02 -8.15
C TYR A 225 8.94 -1.86 -8.21
N GLN A 226 9.70 -1.73 -9.30
CA GLN A 226 10.60 -0.59 -9.50
C GLN A 226 9.82 0.73 -9.64
N CYS A 227 8.71 0.74 -10.40
CA CYS A 227 7.86 1.91 -10.52
C CYS A 227 7.22 2.31 -9.17
N ARG A 228 6.90 1.35 -8.29
CA ARG A 228 6.45 1.61 -6.91
C ARG A 228 7.55 2.23 -6.06
N VAL A 229 8.80 1.74 -6.14
CA VAL A 229 9.98 2.35 -5.52
C VAL A 229 10.17 3.80 -5.99
N ASP A 230 10.09 4.06 -7.29
CA ASP A 230 10.19 5.41 -7.84
C ASP A 230 9.06 6.31 -7.36
N THR A 231 7.86 5.75 -7.19
CA THR A 231 6.70 6.46 -6.68
C THR A 231 6.88 6.92 -5.25
N LEU A 232 7.42 6.07 -4.38
CA LEU A 232 7.74 6.41 -2.99
C LEU A 232 8.80 7.53 -2.90
N LEU A 233 9.84 7.46 -3.74
CA LEU A 233 10.85 8.52 -3.81
C LEU A 233 10.23 9.87 -4.20
N ARG A 234 9.38 9.85 -5.23
CA ARG A 234 8.77 11.06 -5.78
C ARG A 234 7.68 11.62 -4.86
N GLY A 235 6.96 10.74 -4.16
CA GLY A 235 6.00 11.10 -3.12
C GLY A 235 6.70 11.78 -1.95
N TYR A 236 7.79 11.21 -1.42
CA TYR A 236 8.55 11.80 -0.33
C TYR A 236 8.96 13.26 -0.61
N PHE A 237 9.59 13.50 -1.77
CA PHE A 237 10.02 14.84 -2.20
C PHE A 237 8.91 15.72 -2.78
N ASN A 238 7.66 15.24 -2.82
CA ASN A 238 6.52 15.96 -3.35
C ASN A 238 6.73 16.49 -4.78
N ILE A 239 7.30 15.65 -5.64
CA ILE A 239 7.50 15.94 -7.07
C ILE A 239 6.54 15.12 -7.93
N SER A 240 6.46 15.41 -9.23
CA SER A 240 5.45 14.81 -10.12
C SER A 240 5.45 13.27 -10.04
N LYS A 241 4.27 12.63 -10.05
CA LYS A 241 4.12 11.17 -10.12
C LYS A 241 4.89 10.60 -11.35
N PRO A 242 5.49 9.39 -11.28
CA PRO A 242 6.27 8.84 -12.38
C PRO A 242 5.40 8.34 -13.55
N ALA A 243 5.94 8.44 -14.76
CA ALA A 243 5.22 8.11 -16.00
C ALA A 243 4.96 6.60 -16.18
N CYS A 244 5.69 5.75 -15.46
CA CYS A 244 5.54 4.29 -15.50
C CYS A 244 4.17 3.81 -14.99
N TRP A 245 3.42 4.65 -14.25
CA TRP A 245 2.01 4.37 -13.90
C TRP A 245 1.06 5.55 -14.13
N PHE A 246 1.53 6.80 -14.02
CA PHE A 246 0.67 7.97 -14.10
C PHE A 246 0.79 8.68 -15.45
N ASN A 247 -0.28 8.67 -16.24
CA ASN A 247 -0.35 9.48 -17.45
C ASN A 247 -1.09 10.80 -17.15
N LYS A 248 -0.35 11.91 -17.10
CA LYS A 248 -0.91 13.25 -16.85
C LYS A 248 -1.98 13.71 -17.85
N ASN A 249 -2.00 13.12 -19.05
CA ASN A 249 -2.98 13.46 -20.09
C ASN A 249 -4.20 12.54 -20.07
N ASP A 250 -4.27 11.59 -19.14
CA ASP A 250 -5.42 10.71 -18.99
C ASP A 250 -6.58 11.48 -18.35
N LEU A 251 -7.66 11.66 -19.12
CA LEU A 251 -8.86 12.38 -18.70
C LEU A 251 -9.58 11.71 -17.51
N SER A 252 -9.35 10.41 -17.28
CA SER A 252 -9.92 9.70 -16.14
C SER A 252 -9.27 10.04 -14.80
N ASN A 253 -8.21 10.85 -14.81
CA ASN A 253 -7.59 11.37 -13.59
C ASN A 253 -8.42 12.44 -12.90
N GLU A 254 -9.36 13.09 -13.60
CA GLU A 254 -10.13 14.23 -13.09
C GLU A 254 -11.53 13.85 -12.57
N ARG A 255 -11.78 12.61 -12.12
CA ARG A 255 -13.05 12.31 -11.44
C ARG A 255 -13.18 13.27 -10.27
N ASP A 256 -14.17 14.15 -10.33
CA ASP A 256 -14.44 15.11 -9.29
C ASP A 256 -14.88 14.37 -8.02
N ASN A 257 -14.73 15.03 -6.87
CA ASN A 257 -15.16 14.52 -5.57
C ASN A 257 -16.69 14.27 -5.48
N SER A 258 -17.45 14.39 -6.58
CA SER A 258 -18.89 14.16 -6.62
C SER A 258 -19.26 12.67 -6.65
N GLY A 259 -18.32 11.78 -7.02
CA GLY A 259 -18.60 10.34 -7.12
C GLY A 259 -19.67 9.98 -8.15
N VAL A 260 -20.09 10.92 -9.01
CA VAL A 260 -21.10 10.69 -10.05
C VAL A 260 -20.46 10.83 -11.42
N ILE A 261 -20.52 9.76 -12.20
CA ILE A 261 -20.21 9.78 -13.63
C ILE A 261 -21.16 10.80 -14.28
N SER A 262 -20.62 11.88 -14.84
CA SER A 262 -21.35 12.67 -15.83
C SER A 262 -21.46 11.80 -17.09
N ILE A 263 -22.63 11.19 -17.27
CA ILE A 263 -23.04 10.50 -18.50
C ILE A 263 -23.46 11.52 -19.55
#